data_AF-A0A1Y5DI06-F1
#
_entry.id   AF-A0A1Y5DI06-F1
#
_cell.length_a   1.000
_cell.length_b   1.000
_cell.length_c   1.000
_cell.angle_alpha   90.00
_cell.angle_beta   90.00
_cell.angle_gamma   90.00
#
_symmetry.space_group_name_H-M   'P 1'
#
loop_
_entity.id
_entity.type
_entity.pdbx_description
1 polymer ?
#
loop_
_entity_poly.entity_id
_entity_poly.type
_entity_poly.pdbx_seq_one_letter_code
_entity_poly.pdbx_strand_id
1 'polypeptide(L)'
;TRTMIERYSHLYMFQAAQRVKGVDVPVFEKNLSVTLDEPIKVRRFEFGEGLMPADVNSHRDYYPLVFVEPVFQDGLNILGLDISSIQFIKQAMEHALSSGLANLSQPIELSDGSQAFVMIKPSFLPGQEVADQYALLVVKTTALLTNLRPREAGYGLTLVYQQHDPILDLTTSAVAPWQLSLFPLLVQDSQIQVGAQNIQLTLTRQLSLKQINLFLITIVFLVTLAISVLLHLYMRIQFEADVLKQEANQKLYQQANYDHLTGLANRHYFEDHFHRAVARCQRRKNKMALLYIDLNDFKYINDELGHQMGDNILSLAASIITDTIRVDDVPCRFGGDEFVVLLENITVAEDVKRVVRNLHATFSQVKVLDGHSVKLSASIGDSMYPDDGLELAALMKYADRKMYAQKNKNKVVQLPAHKHPME
;
A
#
# COMPACT_ATOMS: atom_id res chain seq x y z
N THR A 1 51.57 52.62 -13.03
CA THR A 1 51.45 51.23 -12.56
C THR A 1 49.97 51.02 -12.30
N ARG A 2 49.27 50.15 -13.04
CA ARG A 2 47.85 49.86 -12.72
C ARG A 2 47.81 49.39 -11.27
N THR A 3 46.99 50.02 -10.44
CA THR A 3 46.88 49.67 -9.03
C THR A 3 46.53 48.18 -8.91
N MET A 4 47.10 47.47 -7.93
CA MET A 4 46.83 46.04 -7.70
C MET A 4 45.33 45.69 -7.72
N ILE A 5 44.49 46.60 -7.22
CA ILE A 5 43.02 46.49 -7.22
C ILE A 5 42.43 46.44 -8.63
N GLU A 6 42.94 47.22 -9.59
CA GLU A 6 42.44 47.22 -10.98
C GLU A 6 42.66 45.87 -11.66
N ARG A 7 43.70 45.12 -11.24
CA ARG A 7 44.00 43.79 -11.78
C ARG A 7 43.28 42.67 -11.01
N TYR A 8 43.04 42.87 -9.72
CA TYR A 8 42.45 41.88 -8.83
C TYR A 8 41.31 42.49 -8.01
N SER A 9 40.11 42.49 -8.58
CA SER A 9 38.90 43.08 -7.98
C SER A 9 38.46 42.44 -6.64
N HIS A 10 39.03 41.28 -6.30
CA HIS A 10 38.78 40.57 -5.06
C HIS A 10 39.70 41.02 -3.91
N LEU A 11 40.75 41.77 -4.21
CA LEU A 11 41.71 42.27 -3.24
C LEU A 11 41.33 43.72 -2.90
N TYR A 12 41.18 43.97 -1.60
CA TYR A 12 40.89 45.30 -1.09
C TYR A 12 42.18 46.07 -0.82
N MET A 13 43.19 45.39 -0.25
CA MET A 13 44.44 46.03 0.14
C MET A 13 45.55 44.98 0.31
N PHE A 14 46.78 45.35 0.00
CA PHE A 14 47.98 44.63 0.38
C PHE A 14 48.79 45.46 1.36
N GLN A 15 49.28 44.83 2.43
CA GLN A 15 50.02 45.50 3.48
C GLN A 15 51.28 44.68 3.84
N ALA A 16 52.30 45.36 4.31
CA ALA A 16 53.44 44.71 4.94
C ALA A 16 53.66 45.28 6.34
N ALA A 17 53.89 44.40 7.31
CA ALA A 17 54.29 44.76 8.66
C ALA A 17 55.73 44.30 8.92
N GLN A 18 56.47 45.08 9.70
CA GLN A 18 57.83 44.75 10.09
C GLN A 18 57.92 44.70 11.61
N ARG A 19 58.65 43.70 12.14
CA ARG A 19 58.92 43.60 13.58
C ARG A 19 59.92 44.68 14.01
N VAL A 20 59.61 45.38 15.09
CA VAL A 20 60.44 46.43 15.69
C VAL A 20 60.42 46.26 17.20
N LYS A 21 61.58 46.19 17.85
CA LYS A 21 61.66 46.15 19.31
C LYS A 21 61.29 47.51 19.89
N GLY A 22 60.61 47.57 21.04
CA GLY A 22 60.19 48.82 21.68
C GLY A 22 61.29 49.88 21.80
N VAL A 23 62.50 49.45 22.16
CA VAL A 23 63.69 50.32 22.27
C VAL A 23 64.14 50.94 20.95
N ASP A 24 63.83 50.30 19.82
CA ASP A 24 64.25 50.71 18.48
C ASP A 24 63.17 51.56 17.77
N VAL A 25 61.98 51.71 18.37
CA VAL A 25 60.85 52.46 17.79
C VAL A 25 61.24 53.89 17.38
N PRO A 26 61.94 54.71 18.20
CA PRO A 26 62.28 56.08 17.79
C PRO A 26 63.20 56.15 16.57
N VAL A 27 64.14 55.21 16.44
CA VAL A 27 65.04 55.11 15.28
C VAL A 27 64.27 54.68 14.06
N PHE A 28 63.37 53.70 14.23
CA PHE A 28 62.50 53.20 13.18
C PHE A 28 61.55 54.27 12.64
N GLU A 29 60.86 55.01 13.51
CA GLU A 29 59.95 56.11 13.11
C GLU A 29 60.68 57.16 12.27
N LYS A 30 61.91 57.53 12.65
CA LYS A 30 62.74 58.48 11.89
C LYS A 30 63.07 57.95 10.50
N ASN A 31 63.51 56.70 10.40
CA ASN A 31 63.88 56.08 9.12
C ASN A 31 62.67 55.90 8.20
N LEU A 32 61.55 55.45 8.74
CA LEU A 32 60.32 55.25 8.00
C LEU A 32 59.76 56.59 7.49
N SER A 33 59.81 57.64 8.32
CA SER A 33 59.35 58.97 7.93
C SER A 33 60.16 59.58 6.79
N VAL A 34 61.49 59.36 6.79
CA VAL A 34 62.37 59.78 5.69
C VAL A 34 62.09 58.99 4.40
N THR A 35 61.79 57.70 4.54
CA THR A 35 61.55 56.82 3.38
C THR A 35 60.22 57.12 2.70
N LEU A 36 59.20 57.50 3.47
CA LEU A 36 57.84 57.77 2.99
C LEU A 36 57.56 59.26 2.75
N ASP A 37 58.52 60.15 3.05
CA ASP A 37 58.40 61.61 2.96
C ASP A 37 57.23 62.20 3.78
N GLU A 38 56.85 61.54 4.87
CA GLU A 38 55.77 61.94 5.77
C GLU A 38 56.09 61.56 7.23
N PRO A 39 55.67 62.33 8.25
CA PRO A 39 55.89 61.98 9.65
C PRO A 39 55.02 60.79 10.09
N ILE A 40 55.63 59.61 10.26
CA ILE A 40 54.94 58.39 10.70
C ILE A 40 55.32 58.05 12.15
N LYS A 41 54.31 57.80 12.99
CA LYS A 41 54.47 57.31 14.36
C LYS A 41 53.90 55.90 14.51
N VAL A 42 54.57 55.08 15.29
CA VAL A 42 54.08 53.75 15.68
C VAL A 42 52.98 53.93 16.72
N ARG A 43 51.81 53.37 16.41
CA ARG A 43 50.59 53.48 17.23
C ARG A 43 50.02 52.10 17.48
N ARG A 44 49.56 51.85 18.70
CA ARG A 44 48.86 50.63 19.10
C ARG A 44 47.40 50.94 19.33
N PHE A 45 46.54 49.99 19.01
CA PHE A 45 45.13 50.05 19.35
C PHE A 45 44.90 49.49 20.77
N GLU A 46 44.25 50.26 21.62
CA GLU A 46 43.74 49.82 22.91
C GLU A 46 42.22 49.89 22.95
N PHE A 47 41.59 48.79 23.35
CA PHE A 47 40.14 48.70 23.41
C PHE A 47 39.59 49.70 24.45
N GLY A 48 38.69 50.57 24.02
CA GLY A 48 38.11 51.63 24.86
C GLY A 48 38.89 52.96 24.84
N GLU A 49 40.19 52.94 24.55
CA GLU A 49 41.05 54.13 24.56
C GLU A 49 41.49 54.59 23.16
N GLY A 50 41.33 53.74 22.14
CA GLY A 50 41.61 54.08 20.75
C GLY A 50 43.08 53.90 20.37
N LEU A 51 43.60 54.78 19.51
CA LEU A 51 44.99 54.72 19.05
C LEU A 51 45.92 55.43 20.03
N MET A 52 46.79 54.67 20.67
CA MET A 52 47.82 55.15 21.59
C MET A 52 49.21 55.07 20.94
N PRO A 53 50.16 55.94 21.31
CA PRO A 53 51.55 55.81 20.87
C PRO A 53 52.19 54.51 21.39
N ALA A 54 53.21 54.02 20.68
CA ALA A 54 54.06 52.94 21.18
C ALA A 54 54.80 53.37 22.47
N ASP A 55 54.97 52.42 23.39
CA ASP A 55 55.72 52.63 24.61
C ASP A 55 57.20 52.30 24.35
N VAL A 56 58.00 53.35 24.24
CA VAL A 56 59.44 53.30 23.92
C VAL A 56 60.24 52.57 25.01
N ASN A 57 59.72 52.50 26.23
CA ASN A 57 60.39 51.84 27.36
C ASN A 57 59.91 50.39 27.57
N SER A 58 59.06 49.87 26.68
CA SER A 58 58.55 48.51 26.76
C SER A 58 59.54 47.49 26.18
N HIS A 59 59.63 46.31 26.79
CA HIS A 59 60.29 45.13 26.20
C HIS A 59 59.42 44.43 25.13
N ARG A 60 58.30 45.04 24.74
CA ARG A 60 57.38 44.51 23.74
C ARG A 60 57.92 44.71 22.33
N ASP A 61 57.68 43.71 21.49
CA ASP A 61 57.84 43.84 20.03
C ASP A 61 56.58 44.45 19.42
N TYR A 62 56.78 45.41 18.53
CA TYR A 62 55.76 46.06 17.74
C TYR A 62 55.82 45.55 16.30
N TYR A 63 54.66 45.52 15.64
CA TYR A 63 54.54 45.13 14.24
C TYR A 63 53.87 46.26 13.45
N PRO A 64 54.52 47.43 13.31
CA PRO A 64 53.97 48.53 12.52
C PRO A 64 53.79 48.15 11.06
N LEU A 65 52.67 48.57 10.47
CA LEU A 65 52.50 48.59 9.01
C LEU A 65 53.50 49.57 8.37
N VAL A 66 54.33 49.06 7.48
CA VAL A 66 55.35 49.85 6.74
C VAL A 66 54.98 50.10 5.28
N PHE A 67 54.05 49.32 4.75
CA PHE A 67 53.61 49.41 3.37
C PHE A 67 52.12 49.12 3.27
N VAL A 68 51.42 49.87 2.42
CA VAL A 68 50.01 49.69 2.10
C VAL A 68 49.78 50.05 0.63
N GLU A 69 49.10 49.18 -0.12
CA GLU A 69 48.61 49.46 -1.47
C GLU A 69 47.14 49.02 -1.60
N PRO A 70 46.24 49.88 -2.11
CA PRO A 70 46.45 51.28 -2.52
C PRO A 70 46.55 52.22 -1.30
N VAL A 71 47.08 53.41 -1.52
CA VAL A 71 47.02 54.50 -0.54
C VAL A 71 45.67 55.21 -0.70
N PHE A 72 44.80 55.12 0.31
CA PHE A 72 43.50 55.80 0.31
C PHE A 72 43.66 57.25 0.78
N GLN A 73 43.07 58.22 0.06
CA GLN A 73 43.17 59.66 0.39
C GLN A 73 42.31 60.08 1.60
N ASP A 74 41.21 59.35 1.89
CA ASP A 74 40.21 59.71 2.92
C ASP A 74 40.11 58.71 4.08
N GLY A 75 40.95 57.69 4.14
CA GLY A 75 40.92 56.65 5.20
C GLY A 75 42.17 56.71 6.05
N LEU A 76 42.02 56.71 7.38
CA LEU A 76 43.08 56.73 8.40
C LEU A 76 44.40 56.21 7.85
N ASN A 77 45.45 57.05 7.81
CA ASN A 77 46.78 56.57 7.48
C ASN A 77 47.14 55.46 8.47
N ILE A 78 46.99 54.20 8.07
CA ILE A 78 47.20 53.02 8.91
C ILE A 78 48.68 52.66 9.02
N LEU A 79 49.55 53.38 8.31
CA LEU A 79 51.00 53.23 8.45
C LEU A 79 51.43 53.53 9.88
N GLY A 80 52.34 52.73 10.39
CA GLY A 80 52.74 52.73 11.80
C GLY A 80 51.75 52.07 12.77
N LEU A 81 50.57 51.62 12.33
CA LEU A 81 49.67 50.85 13.20
C LEU A 81 50.30 49.49 13.54
N ASP A 82 50.46 49.21 14.83
CA ASP A 82 50.88 47.93 15.36
C ASP A 82 49.76 46.90 15.21
N ILE A 83 49.83 46.06 14.18
CA ILE A 83 48.79 45.06 13.93
C ILE A 83 48.69 44.01 15.04
N SER A 84 49.75 43.82 15.84
CA SER A 84 49.74 42.88 16.96
C SER A 84 48.90 43.36 18.14
N SER A 85 48.54 44.66 18.20
CA SER A 85 47.62 45.16 19.22
C SER A 85 46.17 44.78 18.94
N ILE A 86 45.85 44.38 17.71
CA ILE A 86 44.52 43.93 17.30
C ILE A 86 44.42 42.43 17.60
N GLN A 87 43.61 42.06 18.59
CA GLN A 87 43.57 40.69 19.14
C GLN A 87 43.38 39.61 18.08
N PHE A 88 42.44 39.80 17.15
CA PHE A 88 42.15 38.80 16.12
C PHE A 88 43.23 38.69 15.04
N ILE A 89 43.93 39.79 14.74
CA ILE A 89 45.09 39.78 13.84
C ILE A 89 46.27 39.10 14.52
N LYS A 90 46.51 39.42 15.80
CA LYS A 90 47.56 38.79 16.62
C LYS A 90 47.40 37.26 16.65
N GLN A 91 46.21 36.75 16.93
CA GLN A 91 45.93 35.32 16.90
C GLN A 91 46.25 34.72 15.53
N ALA A 92 45.81 35.37 14.45
CA ALA A 92 46.08 34.89 13.10
C ALA A 92 47.59 34.89 12.77
N MET A 93 48.36 35.87 13.25
CA MET A 93 49.82 35.94 13.11
C MET A 93 50.54 34.83 13.87
N GLU A 94 50.16 34.55 15.13
CA GLU A 94 50.75 33.50 15.96
C GLU A 94 50.54 32.11 15.33
N HIS A 95 49.35 31.86 14.78
CA HIS A 95 49.05 30.65 14.03
C HIS A 95 49.83 30.55 12.70
N ALA A 96 49.98 31.65 11.96
CA ALA A 96 50.78 31.67 10.74
C ALA A 96 52.26 31.39 11.04
N LEU A 97 52.78 31.95 12.13
CA LEU A 97 54.17 31.75 12.58
C LEU A 97 54.43 30.31 13.01
N SER A 98 53.54 29.72 13.82
CA SER A 98 53.69 28.33 14.30
C SER A 98 53.54 27.28 13.21
N SER A 99 52.72 27.54 12.19
CA SER A 99 52.51 26.62 11.07
C SER A 99 53.49 26.80 9.91
N GLY A 100 54.13 27.97 9.79
CA GLY A 100 54.94 28.36 8.64
C GLY A 100 54.14 28.59 7.34
N LEU A 101 52.81 28.50 7.39
CA LEU A 101 51.91 28.69 6.26
C LEU A 101 51.14 30.01 6.40
N ALA A 102 50.51 30.45 5.31
CA ALA A 102 49.58 31.57 5.38
C ALA A 102 48.36 31.21 6.25
N ASN A 103 47.77 32.19 6.91
CA ASN A 103 46.65 32.01 7.81
C ASN A 103 45.61 33.13 7.63
N LEU A 104 44.32 32.84 7.79
CA LEU A 104 43.26 33.86 7.68
C LEU A 104 42.86 34.39 9.07
N SER A 105 42.53 35.67 9.13
CA SER A 105 41.80 36.27 10.25
C SER A 105 40.32 35.87 10.25
N GLN A 106 39.60 36.20 11.31
CA GLN A 106 38.14 36.29 11.26
C GLN A 106 37.68 37.37 10.23
N PRO A 107 36.45 37.30 9.71
CA PRO A 107 35.90 38.35 8.86
C PRO A 107 35.93 39.71 9.59
N ILE A 108 36.32 40.75 8.88
CA ILE A 108 36.27 42.14 9.35
C ILE A 108 35.39 42.99 8.44
N GLU A 109 34.75 43.98 9.04
CA GLU A 109 34.02 45.01 8.31
C GLU A 109 35.00 46.07 7.79
N LEU A 110 34.97 46.32 6.49
CA LEU A 110 35.75 47.35 5.82
C LEU A 110 35.02 48.70 5.87
N SER A 111 35.73 49.78 5.57
CA SER A 111 35.16 51.14 5.55
C SER A 111 34.06 51.35 4.51
N ASP A 112 34.00 50.50 3.48
CA ASP A 112 32.93 50.50 2.48
C ASP A 112 31.70 49.64 2.91
N GLY A 113 31.69 49.14 4.15
CA GLY A 113 30.66 48.26 4.71
C GLY A 113 30.73 46.82 4.20
N SER A 114 31.67 46.49 3.32
CA SER A 114 31.87 45.12 2.87
C SER A 114 32.69 44.31 3.88
N GLN A 115 32.47 42.99 3.92
CA GLN A 115 33.23 42.09 4.77
C GLN A 115 34.50 41.60 4.04
N ALA A 116 35.60 41.38 4.77
CA ALA A 116 36.85 40.85 4.21
C ALA A 116 37.64 39.99 5.19
N PHE A 117 38.53 39.16 4.65
CA PHE A 117 39.54 38.41 5.40
C PHE A 117 40.90 39.05 5.28
N VAL A 118 41.71 38.94 6.32
CA VAL A 118 43.13 39.28 6.25
C VAL A 118 43.93 37.97 6.20
N MET A 119 44.51 37.69 5.04
CA MET A 119 45.45 36.58 4.86
C MET A 119 46.85 37.05 5.25
N ILE A 120 47.44 36.38 6.24
CA ILE A 120 48.71 36.76 6.84
C ILE A 120 49.73 35.68 6.55
N LYS A 121 50.91 36.07 6.06
CA LYS A 121 52.02 35.16 5.82
C LYS A 121 53.31 35.72 6.43
N PRO A 122 53.98 34.98 7.34
CA PRO A 122 55.30 35.36 7.82
C PRO A 122 56.33 35.22 6.70
N SER A 123 57.31 36.13 6.69
CA SER A 123 58.49 36.10 5.85
C SER A 123 59.72 35.98 6.75
N PHE A 124 60.57 35.01 6.45
CA PHE A 124 61.79 34.73 7.21
C PHE A 124 62.99 35.24 6.44
N LEU A 125 63.86 36.02 7.10
CA LEU A 125 65.18 36.28 6.55
C LEU A 125 66.05 35.02 6.68
N PRO A 126 66.99 34.78 5.75
CA PRO A 126 67.86 33.60 5.81
C PRO A 126 68.60 33.52 7.16
N GLY A 127 68.40 32.41 7.89
CA GLY A 127 69.10 32.13 9.15
C GLY A 127 68.41 32.61 10.44
N GLN A 128 67.15 33.09 10.37
CA GLN A 128 66.37 33.48 11.56
C GLN A 128 65.18 32.55 11.80
N GLU A 129 64.91 32.26 13.09
CA GLU A 129 63.73 31.49 13.52
C GLU A 129 62.48 32.35 13.76
N VAL A 130 62.66 33.67 13.91
CA VAL A 130 61.54 34.62 14.10
C VAL A 130 61.28 35.35 12.80
N ALA A 131 60.00 35.48 12.43
CA ALA A 131 59.62 36.25 11.26
C ALA A 131 59.83 37.76 11.52
N ASP A 132 60.72 38.37 10.75
CA ASP A 132 60.99 39.80 10.83
C ASP A 132 59.97 40.64 10.03
N GLN A 133 59.23 40.01 9.11
CA GLN A 133 58.22 40.67 8.28
C GLN A 133 56.98 39.79 8.10
N TYR A 134 55.83 40.45 7.96
CA TYR A 134 54.57 39.80 7.62
C TYR A 134 53.97 40.47 6.38
N ALA A 135 53.55 39.65 5.42
CA ALA A 135 52.72 40.09 4.31
C ALA A 135 51.25 39.86 4.69
N LEU A 136 50.43 40.89 4.53
CA LEU A 136 48.99 40.86 4.80
C LEU A 136 48.24 41.19 3.52
N LEU A 137 47.23 40.37 3.21
CA LEU A 137 46.38 40.55 2.05
C LEU A 137 44.93 40.60 2.49
N VAL A 138 44.28 41.74 2.28
CA VAL A 138 42.86 41.96 2.60
C VAL A 138 42.02 41.53 1.41
N VAL A 139 41.24 40.46 1.57
CA VAL A 139 40.46 39.81 0.50
C VAL A 139 38.96 39.97 0.79
N LYS A 140 38.20 40.57 -0.13
CA LYS A 140 36.76 40.75 0.03
C LYS A 140 36.03 39.41 0.10
N THR A 141 35.15 39.21 1.07
CA THR A 141 34.33 37.99 1.17
C THR A 141 33.40 37.86 -0.01
N THR A 142 32.84 38.98 -0.50
CA THR A 142 31.93 39.04 -1.65
C THR A 142 32.53 38.47 -2.93
N ALA A 143 33.86 38.54 -3.09
CA ALA A 143 34.54 37.97 -4.24
C ALA A 143 34.59 36.45 -4.24
N LEU A 144 34.52 35.81 -3.06
CA LEU A 144 34.32 34.36 -2.96
C LEU A 144 32.91 33.97 -3.44
N LEU A 145 31.95 34.90 -3.42
CA LEU A 145 30.51 34.61 -3.60
C LEU A 145 30.05 34.67 -5.04
N THR A 146 30.75 35.40 -5.90
CA THR A 146 30.30 35.73 -7.25
C THR A 146 30.07 34.49 -8.12
N ASN A 147 30.86 33.44 -7.91
CA ASN A 147 30.76 32.18 -8.65
C ASN A 147 30.03 31.06 -7.88
N LEU A 148 29.72 31.27 -6.59
CA LEU A 148 29.20 30.22 -5.71
C LEU A 148 27.68 30.30 -5.47
N ARG A 149 26.99 31.33 -6.00
CA ARG A 149 25.53 31.46 -5.84
C ARG A 149 24.79 30.33 -6.57
N PRO A 150 24.07 29.45 -5.87
CA PRO A 150 23.30 28.42 -6.53
C PRO A 150 22.19 29.06 -7.37
N ARG A 151 22.00 28.58 -8.60
CA ARG A 151 20.98 29.11 -9.53
C ARG A 151 19.62 28.40 -9.40
N GLU A 152 19.63 27.19 -8.87
CA GLU A 152 18.44 26.37 -8.68
C GLU A 152 17.88 26.56 -7.27
N ALA A 153 16.54 26.59 -7.14
CA ALA A 153 15.87 26.66 -5.86
C ALA A 153 16.12 25.40 -5.01
N GLY A 154 16.13 25.58 -3.69
CA GLY A 154 16.35 24.51 -2.71
C GLY A 154 17.82 24.22 -2.41
N TYR A 155 18.78 24.86 -3.09
CA TYR A 155 20.18 24.79 -2.71
C TYR A 155 20.53 25.83 -1.64
N GLY A 156 21.30 25.42 -0.65
CA GLY A 156 21.98 26.29 0.30
C GLY A 156 23.47 26.00 0.28
N LEU A 157 24.28 27.04 0.49
CA LEU A 157 25.72 26.93 0.64
C LEU A 157 26.15 27.72 1.87
N THR A 158 26.71 27.03 2.83
CA THR A 158 27.21 27.62 4.06
C THR A 158 28.71 27.35 4.17
N LEU A 159 29.50 28.38 4.46
CA LEU A 159 30.93 28.27 4.69
C LEU A 159 31.20 28.72 6.12
N VAL A 160 31.71 27.80 6.94
CA VAL A 160 31.94 28.02 8.38
C VAL A 160 33.42 28.03 8.68
N TYR A 161 33.83 28.99 9.51
CA TYR A 161 35.19 29.12 10.01
C TYR A 161 35.22 28.89 11.51
N GLN A 162 35.96 27.86 11.93
CA GLN A 162 36.05 27.46 13.34
C GLN A 162 34.64 27.32 13.97
N GLN A 163 34.46 27.75 15.23
CA GLN A 163 33.16 27.77 15.92
C GLN A 163 32.49 29.15 15.86
N HIS A 164 32.83 29.98 14.87
CA HIS A 164 32.20 31.30 14.68
C HIS A 164 30.99 31.21 13.74
N ASP A 165 30.25 32.31 13.66
CA ASP A 165 29.17 32.47 12.69
C ASP A 165 29.66 32.18 11.25
N PRO A 166 28.78 31.65 10.38
CA PRO A 166 29.14 31.31 9.01
C PRO A 166 29.68 32.54 8.28
N ILE A 167 30.88 32.39 7.70
CA ILE A 167 31.52 33.35 6.80
C ILE A 167 30.60 33.70 5.63
N LEU A 168 29.87 32.68 5.17
CA LEU A 168 28.96 32.78 4.06
C LEU A 168 27.75 31.93 4.35
N ASP A 169 26.57 32.51 4.17
CA ASP A 169 25.32 31.78 4.10
C ASP A 169 24.54 32.23 2.86
N LEU A 170 24.46 31.35 1.86
CA LEU A 170 23.72 31.56 0.62
C LEU A 170 22.61 30.54 0.53
N THR A 171 21.39 30.94 0.86
CA THR A 171 20.20 30.13 0.61
C THR A 171 19.44 30.64 -0.60
N THR A 172 19.12 29.75 -1.54
CA THR A 172 18.19 30.06 -2.63
C THR A 172 16.74 30.05 -2.15
N SER A 173 15.82 30.51 -3.02
CA SER A 173 14.39 30.62 -2.73
C SER A 173 13.81 29.38 -2.05
N ALA A 174 12.97 29.63 -1.04
CA ALA A 174 12.39 28.60 -0.19
C ALA A 174 11.50 27.63 -0.98
N VAL A 175 11.70 26.34 -0.71
CA VAL A 175 10.75 25.28 -1.07
C VAL A 175 9.49 25.45 -0.19
N ALA A 176 8.30 25.12 -0.73
CA ALA A 176 7.05 25.26 0.02
C ALA A 176 7.10 24.46 1.35
N PRO A 177 6.63 25.02 2.49
CA PRO A 177 6.81 24.40 3.81
C PRO A 177 6.31 22.96 3.94
N TRP A 178 5.20 22.61 3.29
CA TRP A 178 4.65 21.25 3.34
C TRP A 178 5.52 20.22 2.60
N GLN A 179 6.36 20.64 1.64
CA GLN A 179 7.27 19.75 0.94
C GLN A 179 8.49 19.37 1.80
N LEU A 180 8.81 20.17 2.83
CA LEU A 180 9.92 19.90 3.75
C LEU A 180 9.69 18.59 4.51
N SER A 181 8.43 18.26 4.86
CA SER A 181 8.09 17.01 5.53
C SER A 181 8.05 15.81 4.60
N LEU A 182 7.91 16.02 3.29
CA LEU A 182 7.82 14.94 2.30
C LEU A 182 9.17 14.53 1.74
N PHE A 183 10.16 15.41 1.82
CA PHE A 183 11.44 15.24 1.16
C PHE A 183 12.60 15.48 2.13
N PRO A 184 13.61 14.60 2.15
CA PRO A 184 14.77 14.78 3.00
C PRO A 184 15.57 16.01 2.56
N LEU A 185 16.15 16.69 3.54
CA LEU A 185 17.22 17.65 3.31
C LEU A 185 18.50 16.85 3.03
N LEU A 186 19.07 17.02 1.84
CA LEU A 186 20.37 16.46 1.52
C LEU A 186 21.45 17.42 2.04
N VAL A 187 22.41 16.89 2.79
CA VAL A 187 23.53 17.66 3.34
C VAL A 187 24.82 17.01 2.91
N GLN A 188 25.74 17.80 2.37
CA GLN A 188 27.07 17.37 1.95
C GLN A 188 28.09 18.32 2.56
N ASP A 189 28.91 17.80 3.46
CA ASP A 189 30.02 18.53 4.05
C ASP A 189 31.32 18.25 3.26
N SER A 190 32.13 19.29 3.11
CA SER A 190 33.48 19.22 2.54
C SER A 190 34.40 20.09 3.37
N GLN A 191 35.66 19.68 3.50
CA GLN A 191 36.69 20.49 4.15
C GLN A 191 37.65 21.04 3.10
N ILE A 192 37.93 22.33 3.19
CA ILE A 192 38.87 23.03 2.31
C ILE A 192 40.02 23.53 3.17
N GLN A 193 41.23 23.08 2.87
CA GLN A 193 42.42 23.56 3.55
C GLN A 193 42.90 24.87 2.89
N VAL A 194 42.96 25.95 3.66
CA VAL A 194 43.53 27.24 3.25
C VAL A 194 44.71 27.56 4.15
N GLY A 195 45.92 27.28 3.64
CA GLY A 195 47.15 27.40 4.42
C GLY A 195 47.14 26.46 5.63
N ALA A 196 47.21 27.01 6.83
CA ALA A 196 47.17 26.24 8.09
C ALA A 196 45.76 25.91 8.60
N GLN A 197 44.70 26.40 7.94
CA GLN A 197 43.32 26.30 8.42
C GLN A 197 42.47 25.37 7.58
N ASN A 198 41.50 24.74 8.25
CA ASN A 198 40.44 23.98 7.62
C ASN A 198 39.13 24.78 7.68
N ILE A 199 38.56 25.05 6.53
CA ILE A 199 37.25 25.69 6.35
C ILE A 199 36.23 24.60 6.05
N GLN A 200 35.10 24.60 6.77
CA GLN A 200 34.00 23.69 6.47
C GLN A 200 33.06 24.34 5.44
N LEU A 201 32.83 23.61 4.35
CA LEU A 201 31.85 23.95 3.33
C LEU A 201 30.69 22.97 3.42
N THR A 202 29.50 23.46 3.75
CA THR A 202 28.27 22.68 3.82
C THR A 202 27.38 23.05 2.65
N LEU A 203 27.14 22.10 1.76
CA LEU A 203 26.16 22.21 0.68
C LEU A 203 24.87 21.52 1.12
N THR A 204 23.77 22.26 1.14
CA THR A 204 22.45 21.72 1.41
C THR A 204 21.59 21.71 0.15
N ARG A 205 20.75 20.69 0.00
CA ARG A 205 19.79 20.59 -1.09
C ARG A 205 18.46 20.04 -0.60
N GLN A 206 17.44 20.88 -0.61
CA GLN A 206 16.06 20.52 -0.36
C GLN A 206 15.41 19.99 -1.65
N LEU A 207 14.95 18.74 -1.63
CA LEU A 207 14.21 18.17 -2.76
C LEU A 207 12.76 18.68 -2.78
N SER A 208 12.13 18.61 -3.96
CA SER A 208 10.78 19.11 -4.25
C SER A 208 10.07 18.20 -5.25
N LEU A 209 8.79 18.49 -5.52
CA LEU A 209 8.04 17.78 -6.57
C LEU A 209 8.65 17.93 -7.97
N LYS A 210 9.47 18.95 -8.24
CA LYS A 210 10.09 19.14 -9.57
C LYS A 210 11.06 18.01 -9.93
N GLN A 211 11.60 17.29 -8.95
CA GLN A 211 12.48 16.15 -9.20
C GLN A 211 11.72 14.86 -9.52
N ILE A 212 10.40 14.84 -9.34
CA ILE A 212 9.57 13.67 -9.66
C ILE A 212 9.36 13.57 -11.17
N ASN A 213 9.68 12.41 -11.72
CA ASN A 213 9.42 12.11 -13.12
C ASN A 213 7.93 11.80 -13.33
N LEU A 214 7.15 12.81 -13.71
CA LEU A 214 5.70 12.68 -13.94
C LEU A 214 5.36 11.67 -15.06
N PHE A 215 6.25 11.52 -16.04
CA PHE A 215 6.07 10.52 -17.10
C PHE A 215 6.16 9.09 -16.55
N LEU A 216 7.13 8.81 -15.68
CA LEU A 216 7.25 7.51 -15.02
C LEU A 216 6.01 7.20 -14.15
N ILE A 217 5.53 8.17 -13.38
CA ILE A 217 4.32 8.00 -12.57
C ILE A 217 3.11 7.67 -13.45
N THR A 218 2.94 8.40 -14.56
CA THR A 218 1.84 8.16 -15.50
C THR A 218 1.89 6.74 -16.07
N ILE A 219 3.08 6.25 -16.45
CA ILE A 219 3.25 4.86 -16.92
C ILE A 219 2.86 3.85 -15.84
N VAL A 220 3.39 4.00 -14.63
CA VAL A 220 3.08 3.09 -13.52
C VAL A 220 1.58 3.07 -13.24
N PHE A 221 0.93 4.23 -13.26
CA PHE A 221 -0.51 4.35 -13.08
C PHE A 221 -1.29 3.62 -14.19
N LEU A 222 -0.94 3.82 -15.47
CA LEU A 222 -1.60 3.16 -16.59
C LEU A 222 -1.43 1.63 -16.57
N VAL A 223 -0.23 1.15 -16.23
CA VAL A 223 0.04 -0.29 -16.07
C VAL A 223 -0.81 -0.88 -14.94
N THR A 224 -0.85 -0.19 -13.80
CA THR A 224 -1.66 -0.62 -12.64
C THR A 224 -3.14 -0.67 -12.99
N LEU A 225 -3.64 0.35 -13.70
CA LEU A 225 -5.02 0.40 -14.17
C LEU A 225 -5.33 -0.74 -15.14
N ALA A 226 -4.45 -1.00 -16.11
CA ALA A 226 -4.62 -2.10 -17.07
C ALA A 226 -4.67 -3.46 -16.37
N ILE A 227 -3.76 -3.72 -15.42
CA ILE A 227 -3.75 -4.96 -14.63
C ILE A 227 -5.05 -5.10 -13.83
N SER A 228 -5.51 -4.02 -13.19
CA SER A 228 -6.76 -4.03 -12.42
C SER A 228 -7.98 -4.33 -13.29
N VAL A 229 -8.06 -3.77 -14.50
CA VAL A 229 -9.15 -4.03 -15.44
C VAL A 229 -9.14 -5.48 -15.92
N LEU A 230 -7.96 -6.00 -16.28
CA LEU A 230 -7.80 -7.39 -16.71
C LEU A 230 -8.19 -8.36 -15.60
N LEU A 231 -7.79 -8.10 -14.35
CA LEU A 231 -8.16 -8.91 -13.19
C LEU A 231 -9.67 -8.88 -12.96
N HIS A 232 -10.31 -7.71 -13.05
CA HIS A 232 -11.76 -7.59 -12.91
C HIS A 232 -12.52 -8.38 -13.98
N LEU A 233 -12.08 -8.29 -15.24
CA LEU A 233 -12.67 -9.04 -16.35
C LEU A 233 -12.51 -10.55 -16.16
N TYR A 234 -11.32 -11.00 -15.76
CA TYR A 234 -11.05 -12.40 -15.46
C TYR A 234 -11.99 -12.94 -14.37
N MET A 235 -12.13 -12.20 -13.26
CA MET A 235 -13.02 -12.60 -12.16
C MET A 235 -14.49 -12.69 -12.59
N ARG A 236 -14.96 -11.76 -13.43
CA ARG A 236 -16.33 -11.81 -13.97
C ARG A 236 -16.57 -13.07 -14.80
N ILE A 237 -15.66 -13.40 -15.71
CA ILE A 237 -15.78 -14.57 -16.58
C ILE A 237 -15.84 -15.86 -15.74
N GLN A 238 -14.98 -15.97 -14.72
CA GLN A 238 -14.98 -17.15 -13.85
C GLN A 238 -16.28 -17.28 -13.06
N PHE A 239 -16.78 -16.17 -12.51
CA PHE A 239 -18.04 -16.18 -11.76
C PHE A 239 -19.23 -16.62 -12.62
N GLU A 240 -19.35 -16.09 -13.85
CA GLU A 240 -20.40 -16.50 -14.78
C GLU A 240 -20.30 -17.97 -15.16
N ALA A 241 -19.09 -18.48 -15.39
CA ALA A 241 -18.87 -19.89 -15.68
C ALA A 241 -19.28 -20.81 -14.52
N ASP A 242 -18.98 -20.42 -13.28
CA ASP A 242 -19.35 -21.18 -12.09
C ASP A 242 -20.88 -21.23 -11.89
N VAL A 243 -21.57 -20.09 -12.08
CA VAL A 243 -23.03 -20.04 -12.02
C VAL A 243 -23.68 -20.97 -13.05
N LEU A 244 -23.25 -20.88 -14.31
CA LEU A 244 -23.76 -21.74 -15.39
C LEU A 244 -23.53 -23.22 -15.11
N LYS A 245 -22.35 -23.57 -14.59
CA LYS A 245 -22.02 -24.94 -14.20
C LYS A 245 -22.91 -25.44 -13.08
N GLN A 246 -23.20 -24.61 -12.08
CA GLN A 246 -24.07 -24.95 -10.97
C GLN A 246 -25.52 -25.18 -11.43
N GLU A 247 -26.04 -24.31 -12.29
CA GLU A 247 -27.37 -24.47 -12.89
C GLU A 247 -27.48 -25.74 -13.74
N ALA A 248 -26.46 -26.03 -14.56
CA ALA A 248 -26.40 -27.24 -15.37
C ALA A 248 -26.38 -28.50 -14.48
N ASN A 249 -25.57 -28.51 -13.43
CA ASN A 249 -25.51 -29.62 -12.48
C ASN A 249 -26.84 -29.82 -11.74
N GLN A 250 -27.52 -28.74 -11.35
CA GLN A 250 -28.82 -28.84 -10.71
C GLN A 250 -29.87 -29.41 -11.66
N LYS A 251 -29.88 -28.98 -12.93
CA LYS A 251 -30.77 -29.55 -13.96
C LYS A 251 -30.49 -31.04 -14.20
N LEU A 252 -29.22 -31.41 -14.32
CA LEU A 252 -28.80 -32.81 -14.47
C LEU A 252 -29.21 -33.64 -13.25
N TYR A 253 -29.02 -33.11 -12.03
CA TYR A 253 -29.44 -33.78 -10.81
C TYR A 253 -30.96 -34.00 -10.77
N GLN A 254 -31.74 -33.00 -11.16
CA GLN A 254 -33.20 -33.10 -11.24
C GLN A 254 -33.63 -34.17 -12.25
N GLN A 255 -33.07 -34.14 -13.47
CA GLN A 255 -33.38 -35.11 -14.53
C GLN A 255 -32.95 -36.54 -14.17
N ALA A 256 -31.83 -36.71 -13.47
CA ALA A 256 -31.31 -38.01 -13.08
C ALA A 256 -32.08 -38.64 -11.91
N ASN A 257 -32.75 -37.85 -11.06
CA ASN A 257 -33.32 -38.34 -9.80
C ASN A 257 -34.85 -38.20 -9.66
N TYR A 258 -35.51 -37.39 -10.49
CA TYR A 258 -36.94 -37.14 -10.37
C TYR A 258 -37.67 -37.44 -11.69
N ASP A 259 -38.92 -37.90 -11.56
CA ASP A 259 -39.81 -38.08 -12.70
C ASP A 259 -40.31 -36.73 -13.21
N HIS A 260 -40.14 -36.47 -14.51
CA HIS A 260 -40.43 -35.16 -15.11
C HIS A 260 -41.91 -34.77 -15.03
N LEU A 261 -42.82 -35.75 -15.10
CA LEU A 261 -44.25 -35.50 -15.08
C LEU A 261 -44.77 -35.25 -13.66
N THR A 262 -44.39 -36.12 -12.72
CA THR A 262 -44.99 -36.12 -11.38
C THR A 262 -44.18 -35.36 -10.34
N GLY A 263 -42.91 -35.05 -10.61
CA GLY A 263 -41.99 -34.43 -9.65
C GLY A 263 -41.57 -35.33 -8.48
N LEU A 264 -42.04 -36.59 -8.45
CA LEU A 264 -41.63 -37.58 -7.45
C LEU A 264 -40.23 -38.10 -7.75
N ALA A 265 -39.62 -38.79 -6.78
CA ALA A 265 -38.41 -39.54 -7.05
C ALA A 265 -38.61 -40.51 -8.21
N ASN A 266 -37.62 -40.64 -9.08
CA ASN A 266 -37.61 -41.72 -10.06
C ASN A 266 -37.07 -43.00 -9.41
N ARG A 267 -37.11 -44.09 -10.18
CA ARG A 267 -36.62 -45.40 -9.73
C ARG A 267 -35.17 -45.37 -9.24
N HIS A 268 -34.29 -44.65 -9.94
CA HIS A 268 -32.87 -44.58 -9.59
C HIS A 268 -32.66 -43.93 -8.20
N TYR A 269 -33.28 -42.78 -7.96
CA TYR A 269 -33.22 -42.13 -6.65
C TYR A 269 -33.80 -43.00 -5.54
N PHE A 270 -34.90 -43.70 -5.82
CA PHE A 270 -35.55 -44.58 -4.85
C PHE A 270 -34.66 -45.76 -4.44
N GLU A 271 -34.01 -46.42 -5.40
CA GLU A 271 -33.06 -47.52 -5.16
C GLU A 271 -31.88 -47.05 -4.27
N ASP A 272 -31.25 -45.93 -4.63
CA ASP A 272 -30.17 -45.34 -3.85
C ASP A 272 -30.62 -44.91 -2.44
N HIS A 273 -31.82 -44.34 -2.33
CA HIS A 273 -32.38 -43.95 -1.04
C HIS A 273 -32.69 -45.16 -0.16
N PHE A 274 -33.26 -46.23 -0.74
CA PHE A 274 -33.54 -47.48 -0.04
C PHE A 274 -32.29 -48.06 0.60
N HIS A 275 -31.16 -48.14 -0.12
CA HIS A 275 -29.92 -48.65 0.45
C HIS A 275 -29.42 -47.81 1.64
N ARG A 276 -29.55 -46.49 1.57
CA ARG A 276 -29.24 -45.60 2.69
C ARG A 276 -30.19 -45.80 3.87
N ALA A 277 -31.49 -46.00 3.61
CA ALA A 277 -32.50 -46.27 4.63
C ALA A 277 -32.26 -47.61 5.34
N VAL A 278 -31.89 -48.66 4.61
CA VAL A 278 -31.49 -49.97 5.19
C VAL A 278 -30.34 -49.79 6.18
N ALA A 279 -29.29 -49.07 5.78
CA ALA A 279 -28.14 -48.80 6.65
C ALA A 279 -28.54 -48.01 7.92
N ARG A 280 -29.49 -47.06 7.81
CA ARG A 280 -30.05 -46.37 8.98
C ARG A 280 -30.84 -47.32 9.89
N CYS A 281 -31.72 -48.14 9.31
CA CYS A 281 -32.55 -49.10 10.04
C CYS A 281 -31.70 -50.12 10.81
N GLN A 282 -30.66 -50.67 10.19
CA GLN A 282 -29.73 -51.61 10.83
C GLN A 282 -29.03 -50.99 12.05
N ARG A 283 -28.53 -49.76 11.93
CA ARG A 283 -27.84 -49.06 13.04
C ARG A 283 -28.79 -48.72 14.20
N ARG A 284 -30.02 -48.31 13.89
CA ARG A 284 -31.00 -47.84 14.90
C ARG A 284 -31.93 -48.94 15.41
N LYS A 285 -31.87 -50.14 14.82
CA LYS A 285 -32.86 -51.22 15.01
C LYS A 285 -34.30 -50.77 14.74
N ASN A 286 -34.47 -49.83 13.81
CA ASN A 286 -35.78 -49.36 13.35
C ASN A 286 -36.27 -50.25 12.21
N LYS A 287 -37.60 -50.26 11.99
CA LYS A 287 -38.21 -50.85 10.81
C LYS A 287 -38.56 -49.78 9.78
N MET A 288 -38.76 -50.20 8.55
CA MET A 288 -39.29 -49.39 7.47
C MET A 288 -40.31 -50.23 6.69
N ALA A 289 -41.21 -49.56 5.97
CA ALA A 289 -42.20 -50.23 5.15
C ALA A 289 -42.14 -49.71 3.71
N LEU A 290 -42.44 -50.59 2.76
CA LEU A 290 -42.56 -50.24 1.35
C LEU A 290 -44.02 -50.45 0.94
N LEU A 291 -44.62 -49.41 0.39
CA LEU A 291 -45.94 -49.46 -0.25
C LEU A 291 -45.75 -49.54 -1.76
N TYR A 292 -46.43 -50.48 -2.40
CA TYR A 292 -46.55 -50.59 -3.85
C TYR A 292 -47.97 -50.23 -4.24
N ILE A 293 -48.11 -49.21 -5.08
CA ILE A 293 -49.39 -48.58 -5.42
C ILE A 293 -49.55 -48.64 -6.95
N ASP A 294 -50.69 -49.14 -7.39
CA ASP A 294 -51.07 -49.19 -8.81
C ASP A 294 -52.44 -48.52 -8.97
N LEU A 295 -52.57 -47.63 -9.96
CA LEU A 295 -53.83 -46.95 -10.26
C LEU A 295 -54.76 -47.91 -11.03
N ASN A 296 -55.93 -48.18 -10.45
CA ASN A 296 -56.89 -49.06 -11.11
C ASN A 296 -57.46 -48.39 -12.36
N ASP A 297 -57.65 -49.17 -13.41
CA ASP A 297 -58.25 -48.76 -14.68
C ASP A 297 -57.55 -47.58 -15.39
N PHE A 298 -56.30 -47.28 -15.04
CA PHE A 298 -55.55 -46.18 -15.66
C PHE A 298 -55.44 -46.30 -17.18
N LYS A 299 -55.22 -47.52 -17.70
CA LYS A 299 -55.21 -47.78 -19.14
C LYS A 299 -56.54 -47.42 -19.80
N TYR A 300 -57.67 -47.78 -19.18
CA TYR A 300 -59.00 -47.42 -19.69
C TYR A 300 -59.18 -45.91 -19.76
N ILE A 301 -58.68 -45.17 -18.76
CA ILE A 301 -58.74 -43.71 -18.78
C ILE A 301 -57.91 -43.11 -19.91
N ASN A 302 -56.71 -43.63 -20.17
CA ASN A 302 -55.91 -43.23 -21.32
C ASN A 302 -56.62 -43.51 -22.65
N ASP A 303 -57.24 -44.68 -22.78
CA ASP A 303 -57.91 -45.10 -24.00
C ASP A 303 -59.19 -44.28 -24.27
N GLU A 304 -59.94 -43.88 -23.23
CA GLU A 304 -61.21 -43.15 -23.34
C GLU A 304 -61.05 -41.61 -23.36
N LEU A 305 -60.16 -41.07 -22.52
CA LEU A 305 -60.01 -39.62 -22.31
C LEU A 305 -58.70 -39.05 -22.87
N GLY A 306 -57.86 -39.91 -23.46
CA GLY A 306 -56.59 -39.55 -24.08
C GLY A 306 -55.43 -39.41 -23.08
N HIS A 307 -54.21 -39.45 -23.62
CA HIS A 307 -52.97 -39.42 -22.84
C HIS A 307 -52.80 -38.16 -21.98
N GLN A 308 -53.29 -37.00 -22.44
CA GLN A 308 -53.22 -35.77 -21.65
C GLN A 308 -53.98 -35.88 -20.33
N MET A 309 -55.16 -36.52 -20.34
CA MET A 309 -55.92 -36.78 -19.13
C MET A 309 -55.20 -37.79 -18.22
N GLY A 310 -54.57 -38.80 -18.82
CA GLY A 310 -53.71 -39.72 -18.09
C GLY A 310 -52.55 -39.03 -17.36
N ASP A 311 -51.87 -38.10 -18.03
CA ASP A 311 -50.78 -37.33 -17.44
C ASP A 311 -51.26 -36.46 -16.26
N ASN A 312 -52.44 -35.87 -16.38
CA ASN A 312 -53.07 -35.10 -15.32
C ASN A 312 -53.46 -36.00 -14.14
N ILE A 313 -53.91 -37.23 -14.40
CA ILE A 313 -54.21 -38.22 -13.36
C ILE A 313 -52.96 -38.69 -12.63
N LEU A 314 -51.86 -38.90 -13.35
CA LEU A 314 -50.57 -39.27 -12.74
C LEU A 314 -50.05 -38.15 -11.84
N SER A 315 -50.15 -36.90 -12.29
CA SER A 315 -49.82 -35.71 -11.49
C SER A 315 -50.70 -35.60 -10.25
N LEU A 316 -52.00 -35.87 -10.40
CA LEU A 316 -52.96 -35.86 -9.29
C LEU A 316 -52.67 -36.98 -8.28
N ALA A 317 -52.36 -38.18 -8.75
CA ALA A 317 -51.96 -39.31 -7.90
C ALA A 317 -50.68 -39.00 -7.12
N ALA A 318 -49.71 -38.36 -7.76
CA ALA A 318 -48.48 -37.94 -7.12
C ALA A 318 -48.71 -36.90 -6.00
N SER A 319 -49.57 -35.90 -6.24
CA SER A 319 -50.00 -34.95 -5.20
C SER A 319 -50.71 -35.67 -4.06
N ILE A 320 -51.65 -36.59 -4.35
CA ILE A 320 -52.34 -37.38 -3.31
C ILE A 320 -51.35 -38.11 -2.43
N ILE A 321 -50.39 -38.79 -3.04
CA ILE A 321 -49.38 -39.56 -2.30
C ILE A 321 -48.56 -38.62 -1.44
N THR A 322 -48.01 -37.54 -2.02
CA THR A 322 -47.16 -36.57 -1.33
C THR A 322 -47.86 -35.90 -0.15
N ASP A 323 -49.11 -35.49 -0.33
CA ASP A 323 -49.90 -34.78 0.69
C ASP A 323 -50.36 -35.71 1.82
N THR A 324 -50.37 -37.03 1.58
CA THR A 324 -50.84 -38.03 2.58
C THR A 324 -49.71 -38.58 3.44
N ILE A 325 -48.47 -38.52 2.96
CA ILE A 325 -47.29 -39.08 3.65
C ILE A 325 -46.51 -37.98 4.38
N ARG A 326 -45.51 -38.38 5.18
CA ARG A 326 -44.68 -37.43 5.92
C ARG A 326 -43.52 -36.93 5.04
N VAL A 327 -42.94 -35.80 5.43
CA VAL A 327 -41.77 -35.22 4.76
C VAL A 327 -40.56 -36.17 4.73
N ASP A 328 -40.42 -37.04 5.73
CA ASP A 328 -39.33 -38.02 5.81
C ASP A 328 -39.57 -39.28 4.96
N ASP A 329 -40.80 -39.48 4.46
CA ASP A 329 -41.14 -40.61 3.59
C ASP A 329 -40.79 -40.28 2.14
N VAL A 330 -40.43 -41.28 1.33
CA VAL A 330 -40.00 -41.07 -0.05
C VAL A 330 -41.00 -41.64 -1.04
N PRO A 331 -41.81 -40.79 -1.70
CA PRO A 331 -42.66 -41.20 -2.80
C PRO A 331 -41.86 -41.26 -4.10
N CYS A 332 -42.11 -42.30 -4.88
CA CYS A 332 -41.47 -42.56 -6.15
C CYS A 332 -42.49 -42.98 -7.20
N ARG A 333 -42.33 -42.49 -8.43
CA ARG A 333 -42.98 -43.10 -9.59
C ARG A 333 -42.03 -44.14 -10.17
N PHE A 334 -42.39 -45.41 -10.04
CA PHE A 334 -41.51 -46.52 -10.39
C PHE A 334 -41.56 -46.84 -11.90
N GLY A 335 -42.72 -46.59 -12.53
CA GLY A 335 -42.92 -46.66 -13.98
C GLY A 335 -44.42 -46.66 -14.32
N GLY A 336 -44.80 -46.13 -15.49
CA GLY A 336 -46.21 -46.13 -15.92
C GLY A 336 -47.16 -45.49 -14.90
N ASP A 337 -48.09 -46.29 -14.38
CA ASP A 337 -49.07 -45.98 -13.33
C ASP A 337 -48.71 -46.56 -11.95
N GLU A 338 -47.48 -47.05 -11.80
CA GLU A 338 -46.96 -47.66 -10.58
C GLU A 338 -46.18 -46.63 -9.74
N PHE A 339 -46.57 -46.53 -8.48
CA PHE A 339 -45.93 -45.70 -7.48
C PHE A 339 -45.43 -46.57 -6.32
N VAL A 340 -44.31 -46.16 -5.76
CA VAL A 340 -43.72 -46.82 -4.59
C VAL A 340 -43.47 -45.77 -3.53
N VAL A 341 -43.79 -46.08 -2.27
CA VAL A 341 -43.50 -45.20 -1.14
C VAL A 341 -42.65 -45.95 -0.13
N LEU A 342 -41.53 -45.35 0.27
CA LEU A 342 -40.74 -45.83 1.40
C LEU A 342 -41.13 -45.06 2.65
N LEU A 343 -41.72 -45.75 3.62
CA LEU A 343 -42.05 -45.21 4.93
C LEU A 343 -40.93 -45.54 5.92
N GLU A 344 -40.31 -44.53 6.49
CA GLU A 344 -39.20 -44.72 7.43
C GLU A 344 -39.63 -44.60 8.91
N ASN A 345 -38.79 -45.15 9.80
CA ASN A 345 -39.00 -45.10 11.25
C ASN A 345 -40.34 -45.69 11.71
N ILE A 346 -40.72 -46.82 11.14
CA ILE A 346 -41.93 -47.56 11.53
C ILE A 346 -41.68 -48.26 12.88
N THR A 347 -42.56 -47.99 13.84
CA THR A 347 -42.50 -48.59 15.19
C THR A 347 -43.44 -49.78 15.32
N VAL A 348 -44.65 -49.66 14.76
CA VAL A 348 -45.68 -50.70 14.79
C VAL A 348 -46.34 -50.84 13.42
N ALA A 349 -46.76 -52.06 13.07
CA ALA A 349 -47.44 -52.34 11.79
C ALA A 349 -48.73 -51.51 11.59
N GLU A 350 -49.35 -51.05 12.68
CA GLU A 350 -50.53 -50.18 12.62
C GLU A 350 -50.23 -48.80 12.01
N ASP A 351 -48.97 -48.32 12.09
CA ASP A 351 -48.56 -47.06 11.45
C ASP A 351 -48.72 -47.16 9.93
N VAL A 352 -48.27 -48.27 9.34
CA VAL A 352 -48.37 -48.56 7.90
C VAL A 352 -49.83 -48.66 7.49
N LYS A 353 -50.65 -49.40 8.25
CA LYS A 353 -52.09 -49.54 7.98
C LYS A 353 -52.83 -48.21 8.01
N ARG A 354 -52.44 -47.29 8.91
CA ARG A 354 -53.03 -45.94 8.95
C ARG A 354 -52.69 -45.15 7.69
N VAL A 355 -51.45 -45.18 7.22
CA VAL A 355 -51.06 -44.51 5.96
C VAL A 355 -51.81 -45.09 4.77
N VAL A 356 -51.88 -46.43 4.65
CA VAL A 356 -52.63 -47.10 3.57
C VAL A 356 -54.12 -46.75 3.60
N ARG A 357 -54.75 -46.72 4.78
CA ARG A 357 -56.15 -46.29 4.92
C ARG A 357 -56.37 -44.84 4.49
N ASN A 358 -55.46 -43.94 4.89
CA ASN A 358 -55.55 -42.54 4.50
C ASN A 358 -55.38 -42.38 2.98
N LEU A 359 -54.41 -43.06 2.37
CA LEU A 359 -54.22 -43.04 0.92
C LEU A 359 -55.50 -43.52 0.20
N HIS A 360 -56.06 -44.66 0.60
CA HIS A 360 -57.31 -45.14 0.00
C HIS A 360 -58.47 -44.15 0.15
N ALA A 361 -58.62 -43.53 1.33
CA ALA A 361 -59.66 -42.54 1.57
C ALA A 361 -59.49 -41.31 0.66
N THR A 362 -58.26 -40.79 0.53
CA THR A 362 -57.95 -39.62 -0.29
C THR A 362 -58.08 -39.92 -1.79
N PHE A 363 -57.65 -41.10 -2.25
CA PHE A 363 -57.85 -41.52 -3.64
C PHE A 363 -59.33 -41.62 -4.01
N SER A 364 -60.17 -42.11 -3.08
CA SER A 364 -61.60 -42.35 -3.31
C SER A 364 -62.46 -41.09 -3.32
N GLN A 365 -61.89 -39.91 -3.01
CA GLN A 365 -62.60 -38.64 -3.08
C GLN A 365 -62.80 -38.23 -4.55
N VAL A 366 -63.98 -37.67 -4.86
CA VAL A 366 -64.23 -37.09 -6.19
C VAL A 366 -63.43 -35.80 -6.31
N LYS A 367 -62.65 -35.68 -7.39
CA LYS A 367 -61.85 -34.51 -7.69
C LYS A 367 -62.23 -33.94 -9.04
N VAL A 368 -62.10 -32.62 -9.19
CA VAL A 368 -62.36 -31.96 -10.46
C VAL A 368 -61.02 -31.75 -11.17
N LEU A 369 -60.88 -32.32 -12.36
CA LEU A 369 -59.70 -32.19 -13.21
C LEU A 369 -60.18 -31.77 -14.60
N ASP A 370 -59.73 -30.60 -15.08
CA ASP A 370 -60.17 -30.01 -16.36
C ASP A 370 -61.69 -29.98 -16.57
N GLY A 371 -62.45 -29.73 -15.49
CA GLY A 371 -63.93 -29.70 -15.53
C GLY A 371 -64.61 -31.07 -15.48
N HIS A 372 -63.85 -32.17 -15.47
CA HIS A 372 -64.38 -33.53 -15.27
C HIS A 372 -64.35 -33.93 -13.80
N SER A 373 -65.43 -34.52 -13.31
CA SER A 373 -65.45 -35.17 -12.00
C SER A 373 -64.81 -36.56 -12.12
N VAL A 374 -63.58 -36.69 -11.65
CA VAL A 374 -62.81 -37.93 -11.68
C VAL A 374 -62.79 -38.54 -10.28
N LYS A 375 -63.10 -39.84 -10.20
CA LYS A 375 -62.91 -40.63 -8.99
C LYS A 375 -61.79 -41.63 -9.24
N LEU A 376 -60.67 -41.45 -8.55
CA LEU A 376 -59.54 -42.35 -8.65
C LEU A 376 -59.72 -43.53 -7.69
N SER A 377 -59.11 -44.66 -8.03
CA SER A 377 -58.93 -45.74 -7.08
C SER A 377 -57.58 -46.38 -7.31
N ALA A 378 -56.95 -46.82 -6.23
CA ALA A 378 -55.63 -47.45 -6.29
C ALA A 378 -55.64 -48.74 -5.46
N SER A 379 -54.89 -49.73 -5.94
CA SER A 379 -54.59 -50.95 -5.19
C SER A 379 -53.24 -50.76 -4.51
N ILE A 380 -53.15 -51.07 -3.20
CA ILE A 380 -51.98 -50.77 -2.38
C ILE A 380 -51.55 -52.03 -1.61
N GLY A 381 -50.35 -52.51 -1.90
CA GLY A 381 -49.71 -53.59 -1.15
C GLY A 381 -48.58 -53.06 -0.28
N ASP A 382 -48.46 -53.57 0.93
CA ASP A 382 -47.41 -53.18 1.89
C ASP A 382 -46.43 -54.32 2.16
N SER A 383 -45.16 -54.00 2.39
CA SER A 383 -44.15 -54.93 2.92
C SER A 383 -43.30 -54.26 3.99
N MET A 384 -42.76 -55.02 4.94
CA MET A 384 -41.95 -54.50 6.04
C MET A 384 -40.53 -55.03 6.01
N TYR A 385 -39.54 -54.14 6.14
CA TYR A 385 -38.16 -54.52 6.44
C TYR A 385 -37.94 -54.57 7.96
N PRO A 386 -37.30 -55.63 8.50
CA PRO A 386 -36.72 -56.78 7.80
C PRO A 386 -37.67 -57.99 7.66
N ASP A 387 -38.93 -57.87 8.11
CA ASP A 387 -39.84 -59.01 8.30
C ASP A 387 -40.22 -59.74 6.99
N ASP A 388 -40.45 -59.00 5.91
CA ASP A 388 -40.89 -59.50 4.60
C ASP A 388 -39.73 -59.60 3.56
N GLY A 389 -38.52 -59.17 3.94
CA GLY A 389 -37.35 -59.21 3.08
C GLY A 389 -36.21 -58.29 3.53
N LEU A 390 -34.98 -58.61 3.11
CA LEU A 390 -33.77 -57.83 3.40
C LEU A 390 -33.29 -56.95 2.23
N GLU A 391 -33.77 -57.23 1.02
CA GLU A 391 -33.40 -56.55 -0.21
C GLU A 391 -34.64 -55.91 -0.85
N LEU A 392 -34.42 -54.83 -1.61
CA LEU A 392 -35.49 -54.10 -2.27
C LEU A 392 -36.36 -55.02 -3.14
N ALA A 393 -35.74 -55.88 -3.94
CA ALA A 393 -36.45 -56.80 -4.83
C ALA A 393 -37.39 -57.75 -4.07
N ALA A 394 -37.01 -58.20 -2.88
CA ALA A 394 -37.84 -59.09 -2.06
C ALA A 394 -39.06 -58.34 -1.50
N LEU A 395 -38.85 -57.13 -0.97
CA LEU A 395 -39.91 -56.28 -0.45
C LEU A 395 -40.90 -55.86 -1.55
N MET A 396 -40.39 -55.41 -2.68
CA MET A 396 -41.19 -55.07 -3.87
C MET A 396 -42.06 -56.24 -4.31
N LYS A 397 -41.48 -57.44 -4.43
CA LYS A 397 -42.23 -58.66 -4.81
C LYS A 397 -43.29 -59.04 -3.79
N TYR A 398 -43.05 -58.83 -2.50
CA TYR A 398 -44.03 -59.10 -1.45
C TYR A 398 -45.18 -58.09 -1.47
N ALA A 399 -44.86 -56.81 -1.60
CA ALA A 399 -45.84 -55.73 -1.72
C ALA A 399 -46.70 -55.89 -2.98
N ASP A 400 -46.10 -56.18 -4.14
CA ASP A 400 -46.81 -56.45 -5.40
C ASP A 400 -47.83 -57.59 -5.26
N ARG A 401 -47.46 -58.71 -4.62
CA ARG A 401 -48.40 -59.82 -4.36
C ARG A 401 -49.60 -59.40 -3.53
N LYS A 402 -49.39 -58.58 -2.49
CA LYS A 402 -50.48 -58.05 -1.66
C LYS A 402 -51.37 -57.08 -2.43
N MET A 403 -50.76 -56.20 -3.23
CA MET A 403 -51.46 -55.28 -4.12
C MET A 403 -52.35 -56.04 -5.11
N TYR A 404 -51.79 -57.05 -5.79
CA TYR A 404 -52.53 -57.87 -6.76
C TYR A 404 -53.70 -58.63 -6.12
N ALA A 405 -53.49 -59.18 -4.91
CA ALA A 405 -54.55 -59.83 -4.14
C ALA A 405 -55.69 -58.86 -3.77
N GLN A 406 -55.38 -57.57 -3.55
CA GLN A 406 -56.38 -56.53 -3.32
C GLN A 406 -57.09 -56.13 -4.63
N LYS A 407 -56.35 -55.95 -5.73
CA LYS A 407 -56.88 -55.59 -7.06
C LYS A 407 -57.93 -56.60 -7.54
N ASN A 408 -57.68 -57.90 -7.33
CA ASN A 408 -58.65 -58.95 -7.66
C ASN A 408 -59.91 -58.98 -6.78
N LYS A 409 -59.85 -58.47 -5.54
CA LYS A 409 -61.05 -58.36 -4.68
C LYS A 409 -61.96 -57.20 -5.09
N ASN A 410 -61.40 -56.17 -5.73
CA ASN A 410 -62.13 -54.97 -6.17
C ASN A 410 -62.69 -55.07 -7.60
N LYS A 411 -62.26 -56.06 -8.41
CA LYS A 411 -62.90 -56.42 -9.68
C LYS A 411 -64.25 -57.12 -9.44
N VAL A 412 -65.22 -56.42 -8.86
CA VAL A 412 -66.63 -56.83 -8.92
C VAL A 412 -67.22 -56.20 -10.17
N VAL A 413 -67.48 -57.04 -11.17
CA VAL A 413 -68.15 -56.67 -12.43
C VAL A 413 -69.49 -56.00 -12.11
N GLN A 414 -69.57 -54.67 -12.28
CA GLN A 414 -70.84 -53.95 -12.43
C GLN A 414 -71.04 -53.66 -13.92
N LEU A 415 -71.88 -54.49 -14.57
CA LEU A 415 -72.46 -54.17 -15.87
C LEU A 415 -73.62 -53.18 -15.64
N PRO A 416 -73.60 -51.97 -16.20
CA PRO A 416 -74.78 -51.11 -16.17
C PRO A 416 -75.84 -51.66 -17.11
N ALA A 417 -77.05 -51.87 -16.59
CA ALA A 417 -78.23 -52.26 -17.35
C ALA A 417 -78.58 -51.17 -18.36
N HIS A 418 -78.56 -51.53 -19.64
CA HIS A 418 -79.04 -50.71 -20.74
C HIS A 418 -80.56 -50.49 -20.58
N LYS A 419 -81.00 -49.24 -20.42
CA LYS A 419 -82.38 -48.84 -20.71
C LYS A 419 -82.37 -48.01 -21.99
N HIS A 420 -82.76 -48.65 -23.08
CA HIS A 420 -83.30 -47.97 -24.25
C HIS A 420 -84.61 -47.27 -23.88
N PRO A 421 -84.83 -45.99 -24.24
CA PRO A 421 -86.16 -45.50 -24.51
C PRO A 421 -86.51 -45.84 -25.96
N MET A 422 -87.61 -46.56 -26.13
CA MET A 422 -88.39 -46.58 -27.37
C MET A 422 -89.23 -45.31 -27.44
N GLU A 423 -89.44 -44.85 -28.67
CA GLU A 423 -90.26 -43.75 -29.18
C GLU A 423 -89.63 -42.35 -29.24
#